data_AF-A0A7W6HVI5-F1
#
_entry.id   AF-A0A7W6HVI5-F1
#
_cell.length_a   1.000
_cell.length_b   1.000
_cell.length_c   1.000
_cell.angle_alpha   90.00
_cell.angle_beta   90.00
_cell.angle_gamma   90.00
#
_symmetry.space_group_name_H-M   'P 1'
#
loop_
_entity.id
_entity.type
_entity.pdbx_description
1 polymer ?
#
loop_
_entity_poly.entity_id
_entity_poly.type
_entity_poly.pdbx_seq_one_letter_code
_entity_poly.pdbx_strand_id
1 'polypeptide(L)'
;MNAQKRNIDVWLIYRCVECDSTYNLTILSRTKPELIKKDLFSKFSENDEKLSWEYAFSSEIGRKNGVELDYSSVEYEILHDDILINEILDAEGEVVAFKIRTHFEFGLKLSSVIRFCLGVSSNLLNQMIEAEAIFVSEGCLLKKRKVKDGDIVFVNKEKLRNMYIFRGML
;
A
#
# COMPACT_ATOMS: atom_id res chain seq x y z
N MET A 1 21.38 5.96 -24.39
CA MET A 1 22.40 4.93 -24.74
C MET A 1 23.76 5.59 -24.87
N ASN A 2 24.77 5.11 -24.14
CA ASN A 2 26.14 5.66 -24.24
C ASN A 2 26.74 5.38 -25.62
N ALA A 3 27.54 6.32 -26.14
CA ALA A 3 28.13 6.30 -27.49
C ALA A 3 28.95 5.03 -27.82
N GLN A 4 29.35 4.25 -26.80
CA GLN A 4 30.13 3.03 -26.94
C GLN A 4 29.28 1.73 -26.89
N LYS A 5 27.96 1.80 -26.64
CA LYS A 5 27.00 0.68 -26.49
C LYS A 5 27.38 -0.45 -25.51
N ARG A 6 28.49 -0.32 -24.75
CA ARG A 6 28.98 -1.37 -23.83
C ARG A 6 28.16 -1.48 -22.55
N ASN A 7 27.70 -0.33 -22.04
CA ASN A 7 26.94 -0.23 -20.80
C ASN A 7 25.71 0.64 -21.01
N ILE A 8 24.63 0.31 -20.31
CA ILE A 8 23.41 1.09 -20.20
C ILE A 8 23.28 1.66 -18.79
N ASP A 9 22.75 2.87 -18.74
CA ASP A 9 22.29 3.54 -17.55
C ASP A 9 20.78 3.75 -17.72
N VAL A 10 20.01 3.50 -16.67
CA VAL A 10 18.54 3.62 -16.67
C VAL A 10 18.13 4.47 -15.48
N TRP A 11 17.28 5.45 -15.74
CA TRP A 11 16.77 6.38 -14.74
C TRP A 11 15.24 6.47 -14.81
N LEU A 12 14.60 6.67 -13.66
CA LEU A 12 13.30 7.30 -13.58
C LEU A 12 13.52 8.82 -13.55
N ILE A 13 12.91 9.51 -14.50
CA ILE A 13 13.04 10.96 -14.64
C ILE A 13 11.82 11.61 -13.97
N TYR A 14 12.06 12.35 -12.89
CA TYR A 14 11.05 13.14 -12.21
C TYR A 14 11.19 14.60 -12.61
N ARG A 15 10.06 15.27 -12.85
CA ARG A 15 10.01 16.71 -13.08
C ARG A 15 9.13 17.34 -12.00
N CYS A 16 9.68 18.29 -11.25
CA CYS A 16 8.95 18.99 -10.21
C CYS A 16 7.91 19.91 -10.86
N VAL A 17 6.64 19.78 -10.45
CA VAL A 17 5.55 20.61 -10.96
C VAL A 17 5.62 22.06 -10.46
N GLU A 18 6.29 22.31 -9.34
CA GLU A 18 6.40 23.64 -8.71
C GLU A 18 7.56 24.48 -9.27
N CYS A 19 8.74 23.86 -9.47
CA CYS A 19 9.96 24.59 -9.82
C CYS A 19 10.63 24.12 -11.12
N ASP A 20 10.01 23.19 -11.84
CA ASP A 20 10.49 22.65 -13.11
C ASP A 20 11.82 21.87 -13.07
N SER A 21 12.39 21.70 -11.87
CA SER A 21 13.62 20.94 -11.69
C SER A 21 13.43 19.46 -12.07
N THR A 22 14.46 18.86 -12.66
CA THR A 22 14.47 17.45 -13.03
C THR A 22 15.38 16.66 -12.08
N TYR A 23 14.90 15.51 -11.63
CA TYR A 23 15.67 14.57 -10.83
C TYR A 23 15.72 13.19 -11.52
N ASN A 24 16.93 12.66 -11.71
CA ASN A 24 17.15 11.35 -12.33
C ASN A 24 17.42 10.31 -11.25
N LEU A 25 16.38 9.58 -10.86
CA LEU A 25 16.47 8.49 -9.89
C LEU A 25 17.08 7.27 -10.60
N THR A 26 18.26 6.82 -10.16
CA THR A 26 18.99 5.76 -10.85
C THR A 26 18.37 4.39 -10.55
N ILE A 27 17.98 3.67 -11.61
CA ILE A 27 17.55 2.26 -11.52
C ILE A 27 18.75 1.34 -11.78
N LEU A 28 19.46 1.57 -12.89
CA LEU A 28 20.66 0.84 -13.28
C LEU A 28 21.78 1.81 -13.58
N SER A 29 22.97 1.50 -13.09
CA SER A 29 24.20 2.24 -13.38
C SER A 29 25.20 1.32 -14.05
N ARG A 30 25.74 1.76 -15.18
CA ARG A 30 26.86 1.16 -15.91
C ARG A 30 26.70 -0.35 -16.14
N THR A 31 25.48 -0.79 -16.39
CA THR A 31 25.14 -2.22 -16.49
C THR A 31 25.33 -2.71 -17.91
N LYS A 32 25.93 -3.90 -18.10
CA LYS A 32 26.03 -4.50 -19.44
C LYS A 32 24.66 -4.97 -19.90
N PRO A 33 24.20 -4.65 -21.14
CA PRO A 33 22.88 -5.06 -21.63
C PRO A 33 22.65 -6.58 -21.57
N GLU A 34 23.69 -7.37 -21.80
CA GLU A 34 23.69 -8.85 -21.74
C GLU A 34 23.36 -9.43 -20.35
N LEU A 35 23.50 -8.64 -19.28
CA LEU A 35 23.13 -9.05 -17.91
C LEU A 35 21.67 -8.72 -17.56
N ILE A 36 20.99 -7.97 -18.42
CA ILE A 36 19.59 -7.57 -18.22
C ILE A 36 18.72 -8.60 -18.95
N LYS A 37 17.70 -9.12 -18.27
CA LYS A 37 16.71 -10.00 -18.92
C LYS A 37 16.13 -9.29 -20.14
N LYS A 38 16.03 -10.00 -21.27
CA LYS A 38 15.60 -9.43 -22.56
C LYS A 38 14.27 -8.68 -22.48
N ASP A 39 13.28 -9.24 -21.78
CA ASP A 39 11.97 -8.59 -21.54
C ASP A 39 12.11 -7.26 -20.79
N LEU A 40 12.88 -7.27 -19.69
CA LEU A 40 13.13 -6.08 -18.89
C LEU A 40 13.90 -5.00 -19.68
N PHE A 41 14.86 -5.41 -20.51
CA PHE A 41 15.59 -4.49 -21.38
C PHE A 41 14.67 -3.83 -22.43
N SER A 42 13.73 -4.60 -23.01
CA SER A 42 12.73 -4.05 -23.94
C SER A 42 11.86 -3.01 -23.25
N LYS A 43 11.33 -3.33 -22.06
CA LYS A 43 10.53 -2.41 -21.25
C LYS A 43 11.26 -1.13 -20.88
N PHE A 44 12.54 -1.21 -20.54
CA PHE A 44 13.37 -0.01 -20.34
C PHE A 44 13.55 0.81 -21.62
N SER A 45 13.69 0.15 -22.77
CA SER A 45 13.90 0.82 -24.06
C SER A 45 12.62 1.49 -24.57
N GLU A 46 11.46 0.93 -24.23
CA GLU A 46 10.12 1.40 -24.61
C GLU A 46 9.53 2.40 -23.61
N ASN A 47 10.23 2.69 -22.51
CA ASN A 47 9.71 3.47 -21.37
C ASN A 47 8.38 2.92 -20.87
N ASP A 48 8.32 1.61 -20.64
CA ASP A 48 7.11 0.93 -20.18
C ASP A 48 6.55 1.59 -18.91
N GLU A 49 5.30 2.02 -18.98
CA GLU A 49 4.64 2.77 -17.92
C GLU A 49 4.50 1.93 -16.65
N LYS A 50 4.08 0.66 -16.80
CA LYS A 50 3.87 -0.24 -15.67
C LYS A 50 5.16 -0.49 -14.91
N LEU A 51 6.25 -0.75 -15.62
CA LEU A 51 7.57 -0.90 -15.03
C LEU A 51 8.05 0.38 -14.34
N SER A 52 7.71 1.55 -14.91
CA SER A 52 8.02 2.83 -14.29
C SER A 52 7.33 2.99 -12.93
N TRP A 53 6.06 2.59 -12.81
CA TRP A 53 5.34 2.54 -11.53
C TRP A 53 5.97 1.55 -10.54
N GLU A 54 6.36 0.35 -10.99
CA GLU A 54 7.01 -0.65 -10.13
C GLU A 54 8.30 -0.10 -9.48
N TYR A 55 9.11 0.64 -10.24
CA TYR A 55 10.32 1.27 -9.70
C TYR A 55 10.04 2.54 -8.89
N ALA A 56 9.01 3.32 -9.25
CA ALA A 56 8.63 4.53 -8.53
C ALA A 56 8.14 4.25 -7.09
N PHE A 57 7.56 3.06 -6.86
CA PHE A 57 7.06 2.62 -5.55
C PHE A 57 8.01 1.66 -4.84
N SER A 58 9.21 1.46 -5.39
CA SER A 58 10.20 0.56 -4.82
C SER A 58 10.98 1.25 -3.70
N SER A 59 10.73 0.82 -2.46
CA SER A 59 11.52 1.26 -1.30
C SER A 59 13.02 0.94 -1.43
N GLU A 60 13.36 -0.10 -2.20
CA GLU A 60 14.76 -0.45 -2.48
C GLU A 60 15.43 0.61 -3.37
N ILE A 61 14.73 1.11 -4.40
CA ILE A 61 15.25 2.17 -5.26
C ILE A 61 15.45 3.46 -4.48
N GLY A 62 14.49 3.85 -3.64
CA GLY A 62 14.64 5.02 -2.76
C GLY A 62 15.89 4.90 -1.89
N ARG A 63 16.07 3.76 -1.22
CA ARG A 63 17.26 3.48 -0.39
C ARG A 63 18.56 3.53 -1.19
N LYS A 64 18.60 2.91 -2.38
CA LYS A 64 19.79 2.89 -3.25
C LYS A 64 20.22 4.27 -3.69
N ASN A 65 19.27 5.18 -3.88
CA ASN A 65 19.54 6.56 -4.28
C ASN A 65 19.69 7.52 -3.09
N GLY A 66 19.53 7.03 -1.85
CA GLY A 66 19.60 7.85 -0.64
C GLY A 66 18.47 8.88 -0.55
N VAL A 67 17.31 8.58 -1.14
CA VAL A 67 16.14 9.46 -1.13
C VAL A 67 14.98 8.84 -0.36
N GLU A 68 14.22 9.71 0.30
CA GLU A 68 12.91 9.37 0.83
C GLU A 68 11.86 9.68 -0.24
N LEU A 69 11.07 8.68 -0.62
CA LEU A 69 10.02 8.84 -1.62
C LEU A 69 8.81 9.49 -0.93
N ASP A 70 8.41 10.65 -1.43
CA ASP A 70 7.18 11.31 -0.99
C ASP A 70 5.99 10.77 -1.79
N TYR A 71 5.02 10.20 -1.07
CA TYR A 71 3.79 9.67 -1.63
C TYR A 71 2.55 10.53 -1.28
N SER A 72 2.75 11.71 -0.71
CA SER A 72 1.68 12.58 -0.22
C SER A 72 0.67 12.98 -1.30
N SER A 73 1.12 13.09 -2.55
CA SER A 73 0.31 13.44 -3.72
C SER A 73 -0.17 12.23 -4.54
N VAL A 74 0.11 11.00 -4.10
CA VAL A 74 -0.36 9.81 -4.81
C VAL A 74 -1.87 9.71 -4.65
N GLU A 75 -2.58 9.81 -5.77
CA GLU A 75 -4.01 9.56 -5.83
C GLU A 75 -4.27 8.05 -5.78
N TYR A 76 -5.30 7.65 -5.03
CA TYR A 76 -5.70 6.26 -4.90
C TYR A 76 -7.20 6.15 -4.61
N GLU A 77 -7.75 4.99 -4.97
CA GLU A 77 -9.13 4.61 -4.66
C GLU A 77 -9.11 3.33 -3.81
N ILE A 78 -10.02 3.26 -2.84
CA ILE A 78 -10.24 2.04 -2.04
C ILE A 78 -11.52 1.40 -2.55
N LEU A 79 -11.36 0.28 -3.27
CA LEU A 79 -12.48 -0.54 -3.71
C LEU A 79 -12.81 -1.57 -2.64
N HIS A 80 -14.08 -1.61 -2.22
CA HIS A 80 -14.61 -2.60 -1.29
C HIS A 80 -16.10 -2.81 -1.58
N ASP A 81 -16.63 -3.94 -1.14
CA ASP A 81 -18.08 -4.13 -1.05
C ASP A 81 -18.61 -3.19 0.06
N ASP A 82 -19.77 -2.57 -0.11
CA ASP A 82 -20.38 -1.67 0.90
C ASP A 82 -20.76 -2.45 2.18
N ILE A 83 -19.75 -2.81 2.98
CA ILE A 83 -19.87 -3.72 4.12
C ILE A 83 -20.52 -2.97 5.29
N LEU A 84 -21.74 -3.37 5.63
CA LEU A 84 -22.40 -2.89 6.83
C LEU A 84 -22.00 -3.71 8.05
N ILE A 85 -21.88 -3.06 9.21
CA ILE A 85 -21.57 -3.75 10.48
C ILE A 85 -22.55 -4.89 10.78
N ASN A 86 -23.84 -4.72 10.45
CA ASN A 86 -24.84 -5.76 10.65
C ASN A 86 -24.58 -6.98 9.79
N GLU A 87 -24.13 -6.80 8.54
CA GLU A 87 -23.77 -7.91 7.65
C GLU A 87 -22.57 -8.69 8.19
N ILE A 88 -21.60 -8.01 8.81
CA ILE A 88 -20.48 -8.68 9.52
C ILE A 88 -21.00 -9.52 10.70
N LEU A 89 -21.97 -9.01 11.45
CA LEU A 89 -22.55 -9.70 12.60
C LEU A 89 -23.43 -10.90 12.20
N ASP A 90 -24.03 -10.84 11.01
CA ASP A 90 -24.92 -11.87 10.47
C ASP A 90 -24.19 -12.94 9.64
N ALA A 91 -22.97 -12.67 9.17
CA ALA A 91 -22.15 -13.62 8.41
C ALA A 91 -21.92 -14.94 9.16
N GLU A 92 -21.69 -16.06 8.46
CA GLU A 92 -21.38 -17.33 9.12
C GLU A 92 -19.98 -17.32 9.80
N GLY A 93 -19.86 -18.06 10.90
CA GLY A 93 -18.61 -18.18 11.67
C GLY A 93 -18.45 -17.15 12.80
N GLU A 94 -17.37 -17.29 13.58
CA GLU A 94 -17.06 -16.44 14.74
C GLU A 94 -16.22 -15.21 14.39
N VAL A 95 -15.44 -15.32 13.31
CA VAL A 95 -14.50 -14.29 12.86
C VAL A 95 -14.67 -14.05 11.37
N VAL A 96 -14.81 -12.79 10.99
CA VAL A 96 -14.76 -12.36 9.58
C VAL A 96 -13.36 -11.86 9.27
N ALA A 97 -12.82 -12.26 8.12
CA ALA A 97 -11.48 -11.88 7.68
C ALA A 97 -11.55 -11.08 6.37
N PHE A 98 -10.99 -9.88 6.38
CA PHE A 98 -10.83 -9.02 5.20
C PHE A 98 -9.38 -9.06 4.74
N LYS A 99 -9.16 -9.39 3.46
CA LYS A 99 -7.83 -9.39 2.86
C LYS A 99 -7.62 -8.12 2.07
N ILE A 100 -6.56 -7.38 2.39
CA ILE A 100 -6.15 -6.19 1.64
C ILE A 100 -5.37 -6.63 0.41
N ARG A 101 -5.71 -6.04 -0.74
CA ARG A 101 -4.99 -6.21 -1.99
C ARG A 101 -4.50 -4.87 -2.49
N THR A 102 -3.23 -4.77 -2.84
CA THR A 102 -2.66 -3.57 -3.46
C THR A 102 -1.53 -3.92 -4.41
N HIS A 103 -1.41 -3.16 -5.48
CA HIS A 103 -0.29 -3.26 -6.41
C HIS A 103 0.95 -2.51 -5.91
N PHE A 104 0.75 -1.47 -5.11
CA PHE A 104 1.81 -0.58 -4.66
C PHE A 104 1.69 -0.24 -3.17
N GLU A 105 2.83 -0.12 -2.51
CA GLU A 105 2.92 0.17 -1.08
C GLU A 105 3.49 1.57 -0.87
N PHE A 106 2.62 2.53 -0.61
CA PHE A 106 2.98 3.95 -0.51
C PHE A 106 2.71 4.55 0.87
N GLY A 107 2.77 3.72 1.89
CA GLY A 107 2.67 4.18 3.27
C GLY A 107 1.26 4.60 3.71
N LEU A 108 0.21 4.10 3.04
CA LEU A 108 -1.16 4.25 3.51
C LEU A 108 -1.34 3.61 4.90
N LYS A 109 -2.02 4.30 5.82
CA LYS A 109 -2.29 3.76 7.17
C LYS A 109 -3.41 2.72 7.09
N LEU A 110 -3.18 1.53 7.64
CA LEU A 110 -4.19 0.48 7.65
C LEU A 110 -5.46 0.90 8.41
N SER A 111 -5.31 1.66 9.49
CA SER A 111 -6.44 2.23 10.24
C SER A 111 -7.30 3.18 9.41
N SER A 112 -6.71 3.93 8.46
CA SER A 112 -7.48 4.79 7.55
C SER A 112 -8.31 3.95 6.58
N VAL A 113 -7.75 2.87 6.05
CA VAL A 113 -8.46 1.93 5.17
C VAL A 113 -9.63 1.29 5.89
N ILE A 114 -9.41 0.73 7.08
CA ILE A 114 -10.47 0.08 7.86
C ILE A 114 -11.61 1.05 8.19
N ARG A 115 -11.27 2.29 8.57
CA ARG A 115 -12.29 3.31 8.86
C ARG A 115 -13.13 3.66 7.64
N PHE A 116 -12.48 3.79 6.48
CA PHE A 116 -13.16 4.07 5.23
C PHE A 116 -14.11 2.93 4.87
N CYS A 117 -13.59 1.70 4.81
CA CYS A 117 -14.39 0.51 4.44
C CYS A 117 -15.56 0.25 5.38
N LEU A 118 -15.39 0.44 6.70
CA LEU A 118 -16.45 0.18 7.69
C LEU A 118 -17.33 1.40 7.98
N GLY A 119 -17.04 2.57 7.41
CA GLY A 119 -17.77 3.81 7.68
C GLY A 119 -17.69 4.28 9.15
N VAL A 120 -16.63 3.94 9.89
CA VAL A 120 -16.52 4.22 11.33
C VAL A 120 -15.62 5.42 11.66
N SER A 121 -15.96 6.12 12.75
CA SER A 121 -15.12 7.20 13.28
C SER A 121 -13.79 6.67 13.84
N SER A 122 -12.79 7.55 13.96
CA SER A 122 -11.51 7.22 14.62
C SER A 122 -11.69 6.70 16.04
N ASN A 123 -12.61 7.30 16.79
CA ASN A 123 -12.87 6.93 18.18
C ASN A 123 -13.51 5.55 18.27
N LEU A 124 -14.47 5.24 17.39
CA LEU A 124 -15.10 3.93 17.33
C LEU A 124 -14.09 2.85 16.93
N LEU A 125 -13.26 3.08 15.90
CA LEU A 125 -12.21 2.13 15.53
C LEU A 125 -11.22 1.90 16.69
N ASN A 126 -10.81 2.96 17.39
CA ASN A 126 -9.91 2.83 18.54
C ASN A 126 -10.50 1.91 19.62
N GLN A 127 -11.78 2.07 19.92
CA GLN A 127 -12.49 1.23 20.87
C GLN A 127 -12.61 -0.20 20.39
N MET A 128 -12.85 -0.41 19.09
CA MET A 128 -12.91 -1.76 18.49
C MET A 128 -11.55 -2.47 18.60
N ILE A 129 -10.45 -1.74 18.43
CA ILE A 129 -9.09 -2.26 18.61
C ILE A 129 -8.83 -2.58 20.09
N GLU A 130 -9.19 -1.68 21.00
CA GLU A 130 -8.98 -1.85 22.45
C GLU A 130 -9.80 -3.00 23.04
N ALA A 131 -11.01 -3.23 22.52
CA ALA A 131 -11.84 -4.38 22.87
C ALA A 131 -11.45 -5.67 22.13
N GLU A 132 -10.39 -5.66 21.30
CA GLU A 132 -9.96 -6.77 20.45
C GLU A 132 -11.05 -7.28 19.48
N ALA A 133 -12.03 -6.43 19.17
CA ALA A 133 -13.07 -6.69 18.17
C ALA A 133 -12.51 -6.61 16.75
N ILE A 134 -11.47 -5.78 16.52
CA ILE A 134 -10.72 -5.72 15.26
C ILE A 134 -9.23 -5.90 15.54
N PHE A 135 -8.58 -6.80 14.82
CA PHE A 135 -7.15 -7.07 14.96
C PHE A 135 -6.52 -7.52 13.63
N VAL A 136 -5.19 -7.61 13.61
CA VAL A 136 -4.40 -8.15 12.49
C VAL A 136 -3.54 -9.31 12.98
N SER A 137 -3.14 -10.23 12.09
CA SER A 137 -2.21 -11.30 12.47
C SER A 137 -0.88 -10.74 13.00
N GLU A 138 -0.49 -11.26 14.16
CA GLU A 138 0.77 -11.13 14.92
C GLU A 138 1.46 -9.75 15.05
N GLY A 139 1.67 -9.36 16.32
CA GLY A 139 2.83 -8.58 16.79
C GLY A 139 2.83 -7.06 16.58
N CYS A 140 1.93 -6.49 15.78
CA CYS A 140 1.95 -5.06 15.47
C CYS A 140 0.64 -4.33 15.81
N LEU A 141 0.77 -3.16 16.43
CA LEU A 141 -0.36 -2.26 16.68
C LEU A 141 -0.96 -1.80 15.34
N LEU A 142 -2.23 -2.12 15.12
CA LEU A 142 -3.01 -1.74 13.94
C LEU A 142 -2.93 -0.22 13.65
N LYS A 143 -2.85 0.61 14.71
CA LYS A 143 -2.72 2.08 14.62
C LYS A 143 -1.43 2.56 13.93
N LYS A 144 -0.34 1.79 14.01
CA LYS A 144 0.97 2.15 13.43
C LYS A 144 1.26 1.43 12.11
N ARG A 145 0.46 0.41 11.76
CA ARG A 145 0.69 -0.43 10.59
C ARG A 145 0.39 0.33 9.30
N LYS A 146 1.31 0.20 8.34
CA LYS A 146 1.10 0.61 6.96
C LYS A 146 0.56 -0.57 6.17
N VAL A 147 -0.30 -0.29 5.20
CA VAL A 147 -0.86 -1.31 4.31
C VAL A 147 0.26 -2.06 3.59
N LYS A 148 0.16 -3.39 3.59
CA LYS A 148 0.95 -4.30 2.77
C LYS A 148 0.02 -5.17 1.94
N ASP A 149 0.47 -5.59 0.75
CA ASP A 149 -0.33 -6.54 -0.03
C ASP A 149 -0.49 -7.84 0.75
N GLY A 150 -1.72 -8.34 0.81
CA GLY A 150 -2.06 -9.56 1.53
C GLY A 150 -2.23 -9.38 3.05
N ASP A 151 -2.17 -8.17 3.59
CA ASP A 151 -2.59 -7.90 4.97
C ASP A 151 -3.99 -8.48 5.22
N ILE A 152 -4.19 -9.11 6.38
CA ILE A 152 -5.48 -9.68 6.79
C ILE A 152 -5.94 -8.99 8.06
N VAL A 153 -7.14 -8.42 8.01
CA VAL A 153 -7.84 -7.80 9.12
C VAL A 153 -8.94 -8.74 9.58
N PHE A 154 -8.94 -9.07 10.87
CA PHE A 154 -9.92 -9.95 11.48
C PHE A 154 -10.89 -9.14 12.32
N VAL A 155 -12.15 -9.55 12.28
CA VAL A 155 -13.23 -8.98 13.08
C VAL A 155 -13.84 -10.09 13.92
N ASN A 156 -13.68 -10.02 15.24
CA ASN A 156 -14.33 -10.92 16.18
C ASN A 156 -15.76 -10.44 16.41
N LYS A 157 -16.73 -11.26 15.98
CA LYS A 157 -18.14 -10.87 15.99
C LYS A 157 -18.73 -10.78 17.38
N GLU A 158 -18.35 -11.68 18.29
CA GLU A 158 -18.84 -11.67 19.67
C GLU A 158 -18.42 -10.37 20.38
N LYS A 159 -17.13 -10.02 20.30
CA LYS A 159 -16.58 -8.78 20.87
C LYS A 159 -17.21 -7.55 20.25
N LEU A 160 -17.38 -7.56 18.93
CA LEU A 160 -18.05 -6.47 18.21
C LEU A 160 -19.50 -6.30 18.66
N ARG A 161 -20.26 -7.40 18.75
CA ARG A 161 -21.66 -7.38 19.20
C ARG A 161 -21.79 -6.86 20.63
N ASN A 162 -20.95 -7.35 21.55
CA ASN A 162 -20.95 -6.90 22.95
C ASN A 162 -20.70 -5.40 23.07
N MET A 163 -19.82 -4.83 22.24
CA MET A 163 -19.58 -3.38 22.21
C MET A 163 -20.82 -2.58 21.79
N TYR A 164 -21.58 -3.05 20.80
CA TYR A 164 -22.76 -2.34 20.32
C TYR A 164 -23.95 -2.47 21.26
N ILE A 165 -24.13 -3.65 21.88
CA ILE A 165 -25.15 -3.88 22.92
C ILE A 165 -24.90 -2.97 24.13
N PHE A 166 -23.66 -2.92 24.64
CA PHE A 166 -23.32 -2.07 25.80
C PHE A 166 -23.55 -0.57 25.54
N ARG A 167 -23.65 -0.18 24.26
CA ARG A 167 -23.84 1.21 23.83
C ARG A 167 -25.27 1.56 23.45
N GLY A 168 -26.20 0.60 23.46
CA GLY A 168 -27.56 0.79 22.98
C GLY A 168 -27.64 1.17 21.50
N MET A 169 -26.66 0.71 20.70
CA MET A 169 -26.59 0.94 19.25
C MET A 169 -27.14 -0.23 18.43
N LEU A 170 -27.61 -1.28 19.11
CA LEU A 170 -28.32 -2.45 18.59
C LEU A 170 -29.55 -2.70 19.48
#